data_AF-A0A7X9MQ93-F1
#
_entry.id   AF-A0A7X9MQ93-F1
#
_cell.length_a   1.000
_cell.length_b   1.000
_cell.length_c   1.000
_cell.angle_alpha   90.00
_cell.angle_beta   90.00
_cell.angle_gamma   90.00
#
_symmetry.space_group_name_H-M   'P 1'
#
loop_
_entity.id
_entity.type
_entity.pdbx_description
1 polymer ?
#
loop_
_entity_poly.entity_id
_entity_poly.type
_entity_poly.pdbx_seq_one_letter_code
_entity_poly.pdbx_strand_id
1 'polypeptide(L)'
;MVKFTAVLSIIPKALQMFLNLCLVFLAFILAFLLVKELTIFIKVLLTVGPSDYKMFLANILIFFLYFEFITMIVKYFKEDYHFPLRYFLYVGITAMIRLIIVEHDHPIDTLFYSLVILILIVGYFIMNITPLERPSNPWFIKGRERENPSNLGETNA
;
A
#
# COMPACT_ATOMS: atom_id res chain seq x y z
N MET A 1 8.37 36.53 -7.71
CA MET A 1 7.88 35.21 -8.17
C MET A 1 8.55 34.02 -7.47
N VAL A 2 9.87 33.99 -7.29
CA VAL A 2 10.60 32.79 -6.76
C VAL A 2 10.19 32.33 -5.34
N LYS A 3 9.76 33.25 -4.46
CA LYS A 3 9.32 32.90 -3.09
C LYS A 3 8.02 32.08 -3.04
N PHE A 4 7.12 32.22 -4.02
CA PHE A 4 5.81 31.56 -4.01
C PHE A 4 5.93 30.05 -4.30
N THR A 5 6.80 29.69 -5.23
CA THR A 5 7.11 28.29 -5.57
C THR A 5 7.81 27.55 -4.42
N ALA A 6 8.65 28.25 -3.64
CA ALA A 6 9.29 27.69 -2.46
C ALA A 6 8.25 27.33 -1.37
N VAL A 7 7.32 28.24 -1.07
CA VAL A 7 6.23 28.00 -0.10
C VAL A 7 5.31 26.86 -0.55
N LEU A 8 4.97 26.77 -1.84
CA LEU A 8 4.18 25.65 -2.38
C LEU A 8 4.85 24.29 -2.21
N SER A 9 6.20 24.22 -2.22
CA SER A 9 6.94 22.97 -2.05
C SER A 9 7.19 22.58 -0.58
N ILE A 10 7.06 23.54 0.35
CA ILE A 10 7.27 23.34 1.79
C ILE A 10 6.05 22.70 2.44
N ILE A 11 4.85 23.10 2.04
CA ILE A 11 3.58 22.55 2.54
C ILE A 11 3.48 21.02 2.37
N PRO A 12 3.69 20.44 1.17
CA PRO A 12 3.64 18.98 1.00
C PRO A 12 4.74 18.27 1.79
N LYS A 13 5.96 18.83 1.86
CA LYS A 13 7.06 18.25 2.66
C LYS A 13 6.75 18.24 4.15
N ALA A 14 6.17 19.32 4.68
CA ALA A 14 5.76 19.41 6.08
C ALA A 14 4.62 18.42 6.38
N LEU A 15 3.62 18.35 5.50
CA LEU A 15 2.51 17.42 5.62
C LEU A 15 2.98 15.95 5.54
N GLN A 16 3.92 15.65 4.66
CA GLN A 16 4.53 14.32 4.52
C GLN A 16 5.33 13.93 5.77
N MET A 17 6.09 14.87 6.33
CA MET A 17 6.84 14.63 7.57
C MET A 17 5.90 14.37 8.75
N PHE A 18 4.86 15.19 8.91
CA PHE A 18 3.85 15.03 9.95
C PHE A 18 3.10 13.70 9.81
N LEU A 19 2.69 13.35 8.60
CA LEU A 19 1.98 12.11 8.37
C LEU A 19 2.85 10.88 8.60
N ASN A 20 4.10 10.89 8.15
CA ASN A 20 5.02 9.78 8.40
C ASN A 20 5.26 9.59 9.91
N LEU A 21 5.32 10.69 10.67
CA LEU A 21 5.39 10.63 12.14
C LEU A 21 4.13 9.99 12.74
N CYS A 22 2.93 10.40 12.30
CA CYS A 22 1.68 9.79 12.73
C CYS A 22 1.59 8.30 12.36
N LEU A 23 2.08 7.90 11.19
CA LEU A 23 2.11 6.50 10.74
C LEU A 23 3.02 5.64 11.62
N VAL A 24 4.21 6.13 11.97
CA VAL A 24 5.12 5.41 12.88
C VAL A 24 4.49 5.26 14.26
N PHE A 25 3.88 6.33 14.78
CA PHE A 25 3.19 6.27 16.08
C PHE A 25 2.00 5.30 16.06
N LEU A 26 1.20 5.34 14.99
CA LEU A 26 0.08 4.42 14.79
C LEU A 26 0.54 2.96 14.68
N ALA A 27 1.62 2.69 13.94
CA ALA A 27 2.21 1.36 13.83
C ALA A 27 2.70 0.85 15.19
N PHE A 28 3.29 1.73 16.02
CA PHE A 28 3.71 1.37 17.37
C PHE A 28 2.53 1.03 18.28
N ILE A 29 1.46 1.84 18.24
CA ILE A 29 0.22 1.57 18.99
C ILE A 29 -0.37 0.22 18.57
N LEU A 30 -0.53 -0.01 17.27
CA LEU A 30 -1.06 -1.28 16.76
C LEU A 30 -0.21 -2.48 17.17
N ALA A 31 1.13 -2.35 17.15
CA ALA A 31 2.03 -3.41 17.61
C ALA A 31 1.80 -3.74 19.09
N PHE A 32 1.65 -2.73 19.94
CA PHE A 32 1.36 -2.92 21.35
C PHE A 32 -0.02 -3.57 21.58
N LEU A 33 -1.07 -3.09 20.89
CA LEU A 33 -2.42 -3.67 20.98
C LEU A 33 -2.46 -5.13 20.50
N LEU A 34 -1.76 -5.45 19.41
CA LEU A 34 -1.66 -6.81 18.87
C LEU A 34 -1.03 -7.76 19.90
N VAL A 35 0.08 -7.38 20.54
CA VAL A 35 0.72 -8.21 21.57
C VAL A 35 -0.20 -8.42 22.77
N LYS A 36 -0.94 -7.38 23.17
CA LYS A 36 -1.92 -7.47 24.26
C LYS A 36 -3.04 -8.46 23.94
N GLU A 37 -3.60 -8.42 22.73
CA GLU A 37 -4.65 -9.38 22.31
C GLU A 37 -4.09 -10.80 22.10
N LEU A 38 -2.88 -10.93 21.56
CA LEU A 38 -2.24 -12.24 21.36
C LEU A 38 -1.94 -12.94 22.69
N THR A 39 -1.49 -12.20 23.71
CA THR A 39 -1.23 -12.77 25.04
C THR A 39 -2.51 -13.24 25.73
N ILE A 40 -3.62 -12.51 25.58
CA ILE A 40 -4.95 -12.93 26.06
C ILE A 40 -5.40 -14.19 25.31
N PHE A 41 -5.27 -14.22 23.99
CA PHE A 41 -5.62 -15.37 23.16
C PHE A 41 -4.89 -16.65 23.58
N ILE A 42 -3.57 -16.58 23.78
CA ILE A 42 -2.76 -17.71 24.24
C ILE A 42 -3.26 -18.20 25.61
N LYS A 43 -3.57 -17.28 26.54
CA LYS A 43 -4.08 -17.64 27.86
C LYS A 43 -5.43 -18.35 27.78
N VAL A 44 -6.34 -17.87 26.94
CA VAL A 44 -7.66 -18.49 26.73
C VAL A 44 -7.50 -19.88 26.12
N LEU A 45 -6.69 -20.03 25.06
CA LEU A 45 -6.43 -21.29 24.38
C LEU A 45 -5.87 -22.38 25.32
N LEU A 46 -5.06 -21.99 26.29
CA LEU A 46 -4.46 -22.90 27.28
C LEU A 46 -5.36 -23.22 28.48
N THR A 47 -6.40 -22.41 28.74
CA THR A 47 -7.20 -22.48 29.98
C THR A 47 -8.65 -22.93 29.76
N VAL A 48 -9.26 -22.57 28.64
CA VAL A 48 -10.70 -22.76 28.38
C VAL A 48 -10.88 -23.41 27.01
N GLY A 49 -11.69 -24.47 26.96
CA GLY A 49 -11.92 -25.27 25.75
C GLY A 49 -12.47 -24.51 24.52
N PRO A 50 -12.66 -25.20 23.40
CA PRO A 50 -12.59 -24.69 22.02
C PRO A 50 -13.74 -23.79 21.51
N SER A 51 -14.53 -23.13 22.37
CA SER A 51 -15.71 -22.39 21.91
C SER A 51 -15.42 -20.98 21.34
N ASP A 52 -14.44 -20.25 21.87
CA ASP A 52 -14.32 -18.79 21.60
C ASP A 52 -13.12 -18.37 20.72
N TYR A 53 -12.32 -19.31 20.20
CA TYR A 53 -11.11 -18.97 19.45
C TYR A 53 -11.37 -18.18 18.16
N LYS A 54 -12.55 -18.36 17.52
CA LYS A 54 -12.92 -17.64 16.28
C LYS A 54 -12.97 -16.13 16.50
N MET A 55 -13.57 -15.67 17.60
CA MET A 55 -13.72 -14.24 17.90
C MET A 55 -12.36 -13.56 18.16
N PHE A 56 -11.45 -14.25 18.85
CA PHE A 56 -10.09 -13.74 19.05
C PHE A 56 -9.26 -13.76 17.76
N LEU A 57 -9.41 -14.81 16.93
CA LEU A 57 -8.77 -14.88 15.63
C LEU A 57 -9.22 -13.70 14.74
N ALA A 58 -10.51 -13.36 14.75
CA ALA A 58 -11.06 -12.20 14.03
C ALA A 58 -10.34 -10.90 14.43
N ASN A 59 -10.21 -10.69 15.74
CA ASN A 59 -9.54 -9.51 16.28
C ASN A 59 -8.06 -9.46 15.89
N ILE A 60 -7.34 -10.58 15.93
CA ILE A 60 -5.93 -10.64 15.49
C ILE A 60 -5.80 -10.34 13.99
N LEU A 61 -6.69 -10.92 13.17
CA LEU A 61 -6.68 -10.74 11.71
C LEU A 61 -6.99 -9.29 11.30
N ILE A 62 -7.84 -8.57 12.05
CA ILE A 62 -8.11 -7.16 11.76
C ILE A 62 -6.91 -6.26 12.12
N PHE A 63 -6.14 -6.58 13.17
CA PHE A 63 -4.88 -5.88 13.43
C PHE A 63 -3.85 -6.07 12.30
N PHE A 64 -3.75 -7.28 11.74
CA PHE A 64 -2.90 -7.50 10.57
C PHE A 64 -3.36 -6.63 9.39
N LEU A 65 -4.68 -6.56 9.14
CA LEU A 65 -5.22 -5.71 8.08
C LEU A 65 -4.83 -4.23 8.25
N TYR A 66 -4.82 -3.71 9.48
CA TYR A 66 -4.37 -2.35 9.74
C TYR A 66 -2.89 -2.12 9.39
N PHE A 67 -2.00 -3.07 9.71
CA PHE A 67 -0.59 -2.97 9.30
C PHE A 67 -0.42 -2.99 7.78
N GLU A 68 -1.18 -3.84 7.10
CA GLU A 68 -1.17 -3.95 5.65
C GLU A 68 -1.64 -2.65 4.99
N PHE A 69 -2.71 -2.06 5.52
CA PHE A 69 -3.22 -0.76 5.06
C PHE A 69 -2.24 0.39 5.32
N ILE A 70 -1.66 0.48 6.52
CA ILE A 70 -0.63 1.48 6.88
C ILE A 70 0.57 1.40 5.94
N THR A 71 1.00 0.18 5.60
CA THR A 71 2.10 -0.05 4.66
C THR A 71 1.79 0.54 3.28
N MET A 72 0.55 0.42 2.81
CA MET A 72 0.11 1.05 1.56
C MET A 72 0.17 2.58 1.64
N ILE A 73 -0.31 3.17 2.74
CA ILE A 73 -0.27 4.62 2.93
C ILE A 73 1.20 5.10 2.95
N VAL A 74 2.09 4.42 3.66
CA VAL A 74 3.53 4.76 3.66
C VAL A 74 4.11 4.71 2.25
N LYS A 75 3.76 3.70 1.44
CA LYS A 75 4.19 3.61 0.03
C LYS A 75 3.61 4.72 -0.84
N TYR A 76 2.32 5.03 -0.70
CA TYR A 76 1.66 6.13 -1.42
C TYR A 76 2.40 7.46 -1.26
N PHE A 77 2.83 7.79 -0.05
CA PHE A 77 3.60 9.02 0.20
C PHE A 77 5.06 8.94 -0.25
N LYS A 78 5.62 7.74 -0.41
CA LYS A 78 6.98 7.53 -0.94
C LYS A 78 7.05 7.64 -2.47
N GLU A 79 5.96 7.33 -3.17
CA GLU A 79 5.87 7.31 -4.64
C GLU A 79 5.31 8.62 -5.23
N ASP A 80 5.68 9.77 -4.65
CA ASP A 80 5.32 11.12 -5.14
C ASP A 80 3.81 11.35 -5.34
N TYR A 81 2.97 10.88 -4.41
CA TYR A 81 1.50 11.00 -4.46
C TYR A 81 0.84 10.25 -5.63
N HIS A 82 1.56 9.38 -6.32
CA HIS A 82 0.96 8.52 -7.32
C HIS A 82 0.10 7.48 -6.61
N PHE A 83 -1.22 7.52 -6.81
CA PHE A 83 -2.13 6.61 -6.11
C PHE A 83 -1.81 5.15 -6.48
N PRO A 84 -1.38 4.31 -5.53
CA PRO A 84 -0.95 2.94 -5.77
C PRO A 84 -2.17 2.04 -5.92
N LEU A 85 -2.93 2.22 -7.01
CA LEU A 85 -4.20 1.54 -7.25
C LEU A 85 -4.05 0.01 -7.23
N ARG A 86 -2.89 -0.48 -7.68
CA ARG A 86 -2.50 -1.89 -7.60
C ARG A 86 -2.38 -2.38 -6.16
N TYR A 87 -1.76 -1.59 -5.29
CA TYR A 87 -1.59 -1.95 -3.89
C TYR A 87 -2.90 -1.86 -3.11
N PHE A 88 -3.76 -0.90 -3.43
CA PHE A 88 -5.11 -0.84 -2.86
C PHE A 88 -5.91 -2.12 -3.16
N LEU A 89 -5.82 -2.61 -4.40
CA LEU A 89 -6.50 -3.83 -4.80
C LEU A 89 -5.93 -5.07 -4.09
N TYR A 90 -4.60 -5.15 -3.92
CA TYR A 90 -3.99 -6.20 -3.10
C TYR A 90 -4.49 -6.19 -1.65
N VAL A 91 -4.55 -5.00 -1.02
CA VAL A 91 -5.06 -4.87 0.36
C VAL A 91 -6.52 -5.31 0.45
N GLY A 92 -7.34 -4.95 -0.53
CA GLY A 92 -8.74 -5.38 -0.60
C GLY A 92 -8.88 -6.91 -0.76
N ILE A 93 -8.06 -7.52 -1.61
CA ILE A 93 -8.07 -8.99 -1.78
C ILE A 93 -7.69 -9.68 -0.47
N THR A 94 -6.61 -9.26 0.18
CA THR A 94 -6.20 -9.88 1.46
C THR A 94 -7.23 -9.66 2.57
N ALA A 95 -7.89 -8.49 2.61
CA ALA A 95 -8.97 -8.21 3.56
C ALA A 95 -10.12 -9.20 3.39
N MET A 96 -10.57 -9.40 2.15
CA MET A 96 -11.65 -10.34 1.84
C MET A 96 -11.25 -11.79 2.12
N ILE A 97 -10.01 -12.17 1.83
CA ILE A 97 -9.47 -13.50 2.17
C ILE A 97 -9.46 -13.69 3.69
N ARG A 98 -9.04 -12.69 4.47
CA ARG A 98 -9.09 -12.79 5.94
C ARG A 98 -10.51 -12.88 6.47
N LEU A 99 -11.45 -12.15 5.88
CA LEU A 99 -12.85 -12.19 6.25
C LEU A 99 -13.43 -13.60 6.05
N ILE A 100 -13.16 -14.25 4.91
CA ILE A 100 -13.69 -15.60 4.63
C ILE A 100 -13.09 -16.68 5.53
N ILE A 101 -11.86 -16.49 6.02
CA ILE A 101 -11.21 -17.44 6.95
C ILE A 101 -11.94 -17.44 8.29
N VAL A 102 -12.36 -16.26 8.76
CA VAL A 102 -12.95 -16.11 10.09
C VAL A 102 -14.46 -16.30 10.11
N GLU A 103 -15.16 -15.79 9.10
CA GLU A 103 -16.61 -15.79 9.01
C GLU A 103 -17.04 -16.77 7.91
N HIS A 104 -17.19 -18.04 8.28
CA HIS A 104 -17.57 -19.12 7.35
C HIS A 104 -18.77 -19.96 7.82
N ASP A 105 -19.58 -19.45 8.76
CA ASP A 105 -20.69 -20.21 9.34
C ASP A 105 -21.89 -20.34 8.39
N HIS A 106 -22.12 -19.36 7.50
CA HIS A 106 -23.19 -19.43 6.50
C HIS A 106 -22.65 -19.62 5.06
N PRO A 107 -23.11 -20.66 4.34
CA PRO A 107 -22.64 -20.95 2.99
C PRO A 107 -23.06 -19.89 1.97
N ILE A 108 -24.15 -19.16 2.21
CA ILE A 108 -24.63 -18.08 1.34
C ILE A 108 -23.72 -16.85 1.45
N ASP A 109 -23.35 -16.44 2.65
CA ASP A 109 -22.44 -15.30 2.86
C ASP A 109 -21.05 -15.59 2.30
N THR A 110 -20.58 -16.82 2.49
CA THR A 110 -19.33 -17.32 1.90
C THR A 110 -19.34 -17.22 0.36
N LEU A 111 -20.49 -17.47 -0.28
CA LEU A 111 -20.64 -17.33 -1.73
C LEU A 111 -20.53 -15.87 -2.17
N PHE A 112 -21.15 -14.93 -1.44
CA PHE A 112 -21.00 -13.50 -1.71
C PHE A 112 -19.56 -13.02 -1.50
N TYR A 113 -18.88 -13.47 -0.44
CA TYR A 113 -17.47 -13.12 -0.22
C TYR A 113 -16.56 -13.64 -1.34
N SER A 114 -16.78 -14.88 -1.79
CA SER A 114 -16.07 -15.43 -2.95
C SER A 114 -16.33 -14.64 -4.24
N LEU A 115 -17.57 -14.21 -4.47
CA LEU A 115 -17.92 -13.37 -5.62
C LEU A 115 -17.24 -12.00 -5.56
N VAL A 116 -17.14 -11.38 -4.38
CA VAL A 116 -16.39 -10.13 -4.20
C VAL A 116 -14.90 -10.34 -4.47
N ILE A 117 -14.31 -11.44 -3.99
CA ILE A 117 -12.91 -11.78 -4.30
C ILE A 117 -12.71 -11.97 -5.80
N LEU A 118 -13.65 -12.62 -6.49
CA LEU A 118 -13.61 -12.79 -7.94
C LEU A 118 -13.62 -11.43 -8.66
N ILE A 119 -14.50 -10.51 -8.27
CA ILE A 119 -14.56 -9.15 -8.84
C ILE A 119 -13.24 -8.40 -8.60
N LEU A 120 -12.67 -8.49 -7.38
CA LEU A 120 -11.38 -7.88 -7.07
C LEU A 120 -10.26 -8.45 -7.95
N ILE A 121 -10.19 -9.77 -8.11
CA ILE A 121 -9.18 -10.40 -8.98
C ILE A 121 -9.35 -9.97 -10.44
N VAL A 122 -10.59 -9.87 -10.93
CA VAL A 122 -10.87 -9.36 -12.28
C VAL A 122 -10.43 -7.90 -12.41
N GLY A 123 -10.72 -7.05 -11.41
CA GLY A 123 -10.23 -5.67 -11.37
C GLY A 123 -8.70 -5.58 -11.37
N TYR A 124 -8.03 -6.48 -10.63
CA TYR A 124 -6.58 -6.60 -10.66
C TYR A 124 -6.07 -7.02 -12.04
N PHE A 125 -6.74 -7.95 -12.70
CA PHE A 125 -6.38 -8.43 -14.04
C PHE A 125 -6.50 -7.33 -15.09
N ILE A 126 -7.59 -6.56 -15.09
CA ILE A 126 -7.81 -5.42 -16.01
C ILE A 126 -6.72 -4.36 -15.84
N MET A 127 -6.43 -4.00 -14.59
CA MET A 127 -5.36 -3.06 -14.26
C MET A 127 -3.98 -3.60 -14.62
N ASN A 128 -3.78 -4.91 -14.53
CA ASN A 128 -2.52 -5.54 -14.93
C ASN A 128 -2.32 -5.55 -16.45
N ILE A 129 -3.39 -5.65 -17.23
CA ILE A 129 -3.34 -5.64 -18.69
C ILE A 129 -3.12 -4.25 -19.26
N THR A 130 -3.58 -3.20 -18.58
CA THR A 130 -3.37 -1.81 -19.04
C THR A 130 -1.93 -1.39 -18.71
N PRO A 131 -1.00 -1.37 -19.68
CA PRO A 131 0.33 -0.85 -19.41
C PRO A 131 0.17 0.66 -19.22
N LEU A 132 0.70 1.21 -18.13
CA LEU A 132 0.96 2.64 -18.06
C LEU A 132 2.07 2.94 -19.07
N GLU A 133 1.69 3.03 -20.35
CA GLU A 133 2.57 3.46 -21.41
C GLU A 133 2.84 4.94 -21.17
N ARG A 134 3.88 5.22 -20.38
CA ARG A 134 4.50 6.53 -20.38
C ARG A 134 5.16 6.63 -21.74
N PRO A 135 4.71 7.53 -22.65
CA PRO A 135 5.43 7.73 -23.90
C PRO A 135 6.76 8.39 -23.55
N SER A 136 7.80 7.59 -23.32
CA SER A 136 9.17 8.08 -23.37
C SER A 136 9.50 8.30 -24.84
N ASN A 137 9.06 9.45 -25.33
CA ASN A 137 9.46 10.04 -26.59
C ASN A 137 11.00 9.89 -26.77
N PRO A 138 11.49 9.06 -27.71
CA PRO A 138 12.92 8.92 -28.00
C PRO A 138 13.53 10.15 -28.71
N TRP A 139 12.67 10.97 -29.32
CA TRP A 139 13.03 12.19 -30.04
C TRP A 139 13.54 13.32 -29.12
N PHE A 140 13.11 13.37 -27.86
CA PHE A 140 13.52 14.38 -26.88
C PHE A 140 14.95 14.15 -26.39
N ILE A 141 15.44 12.91 -26.42
CA ILE A 141 16.82 12.58 -26.04
C ILE A 141 17.77 12.88 -27.20
N LYS A 142 17.35 12.64 -28.45
CA LYS A 142 18.17 12.84 -29.64
C LYS A 142 18.52 14.30 -29.95
N GLY A 143 17.80 15.26 -29.37
CA GLY A 143 18.06 16.70 -29.54
C GLY A 143 19.23 17.24 -28.70
N ARG A 144 19.55 16.63 -27.55
CA ARG A 144 20.58 17.15 -26.63
C ARG A 144 22.01 16.70 -26.92
N GLU A 145 22.19 15.67 -27.75
CA GLU A 145 23.53 15.20 -28.18
C GLU A 145 24.05 15.91 -29.42
N ARG A 146 23.18 16.57 -30.21
CA ARG A 146 23.61 17.34 -31.38
C ARG A 146 24.02 18.78 -31.08
N GLU A 147 23.82 19.22 -29.84
CA GLU A 147 24.19 20.54 -29.33
C GLU A 147 25.35 20.43 -28.33
N ASN A 148 26.39 19.66 -28.66
CA ASN A 148 27.69 19.81 -28.01
C ASN A 148 28.78 19.93 -29.07
N PRO A 149 29.18 21.16 -29.47
CA PRO A 149 30.23 21.39 -30.46
C PRO A 149 31.65 21.39 -29.86
N SER A 150 31.91 20.67 -28.76
CA SER A 150 33.25 20.66 -28.13
C SER A 150 34.28 19.73 -28.80
N ASN A 151 34.14 19.40 -30.09
CA ASN A 151 35.11 18.61 -30.86
C ASN A 151 35.38 19.20 -32.25
N LEU A 152 35.55 20.52 -32.32
CA LEU A 152 35.96 21.26 -33.52
C LEU A 152 37.23 22.06 -33.24
N GLY A 153 38.28 21.36 -32.79
CA GLY A 153 39.52 22.00 -32.33
C GLY A 153 40.81 21.20 -32.36
N GLU A 154 40.86 20.01 -32.98
CA GLU A 154 42.12 19.29 -33.21
C GLU A 154 42.37 19.12 -34.71
N THR A 155 42.56 20.26 -35.37
CA THR A 155 43.48 20.36 -36.50
C THR A 155 44.80 20.82 -35.89
N ASN A 156 45.88 20.04 -36.06
CA ASN A 156 47.32 20.43 -36.14
C ASN A 156 48.25 19.36 -35.52
N ALA A 157 48.53 18.29 -36.27
CA ALA A 157 49.84 17.63 -36.36
C ALA A 157 49.88 16.73 -37.60
#